data_AF-A0A7Y3X3P3-F1
#
_entry.id   AF-A0A7Y3X3P3-F1
#
_cell.length_a   1.000
_cell.length_b   1.000
_cell.length_c   1.000
_cell.angle_alpha   90.00
_cell.angle_beta   90.00
_cell.angle_gamma   90.00
#
_symmetry.space_group_name_H-M   'P 1'
#
loop_
_entity.id
_entity.type
_entity.pdbx_description
1 polymer ?
#
loop_
_entity_poly.entity_id
_entity_poly.type
_entity_poly.pdbx_seq_one_letter_code
_entity_poly.pdbx_strand_id
1 'polypeptide(L)'
;MNRILTIFFSGLVVFFLNCEKNNDEVTDNGNTKDGGNSEGTSITKMVHLGLLTTLDELNIVKENQNIEPWKSELAALKASASGNLNYTMKGPFPNISRTGSGETSNLTGWAAHGKDATACYVQALLGYITGDTKYTQNAINIINSWSNTLVSM
;
A
#
# COMPACT_ATOMS: atom_id res chain seq x y z
N MET A 1 11.69 28.55 55.79
CA MET A 1 10.53 28.96 56.63
C MET A 1 9.30 28.83 55.75
N ASN A 2 8.26 28.01 55.95
CA ASN A 2 7.80 27.15 57.04
C ASN A 2 6.91 26.01 56.46
N ARG A 3 7.15 24.77 56.94
CA ARG A 3 6.23 23.70 57.44
C ARG A 3 4.90 23.45 56.69
N ILE A 4 4.71 22.30 56.03
CA ILE A 4 4.23 20.98 56.57
C ILE A 4 2.82 21.04 57.16
N LEU A 5 1.83 20.45 56.45
CA LEU A 5 0.83 19.57 57.07
C LEU A 5 0.35 18.50 56.08
N THR A 6 0.57 17.27 56.51
CA THR A 6 0.28 15.95 55.95
C THR A 6 -1.20 15.59 56.06
N ILE A 7 -1.83 14.99 55.04
CA ILE A 7 -2.83 13.91 55.24
C ILE A 7 -2.67 12.87 54.11
N PHE A 8 -2.34 11.65 54.54
CA PHE A 8 -2.36 10.40 53.78
C PHE A 8 -3.80 10.03 53.41
N PHE A 9 -4.05 9.65 52.15
CA PHE A 9 -5.09 8.66 51.87
C PHE A 9 -4.57 7.65 50.85
N SER A 10 -4.50 6.42 51.35
CA SER A 10 -4.27 5.17 50.64
C SER A 10 -5.19 5.01 49.43
N GLY A 11 -4.70 4.40 48.35
CA GLY A 11 -5.57 3.97 47.26
C GLY A 11 -4.88 3.67 45.94
N LEU A 12 -4.10 2.60 45.90
CA LEU A 12 -3.79 1.89 44.65
C LEU A 12 -5.11 1.37 44.05
N VAL A 13 -5.58 1.95 42.95
CA VAL A 13 -6.47 1.27 42.01
C VAL A 13 -6.17 1.75 40.59
N VAL A 14 -5.56 0.87 39.81
CA VAL A 14 -5.50 0.92 38.35
C VAL A 14 -6.83 0.35 37.83
N PHE A 15 -7.64 1.14 37.13
CA PHE A 15 -8.68 0.61 36.24
C PHE A 15 -8.47 1.15 34.83
N PHE A 16 -8.34 0.19 33.90
CA PHE A 16 -8.20 0.37 32.47
C PHE A 16 -9.54 0.78 31.81
N LEU A 17 -9.44 1.55 30.72
CA LEU A 17 -10.34 1.73 29.58
C LEU A 17 -11.87 1.56 29.76
N ASN A 18 -12.64 2.56 29.34
CA ASN A 18 -13.35 2.47 28.05
C ASN A 18 -13.82 3.86 27.54
N CYS A 19 -13.64 4.12 26.24
CA CYS A 19 -14.21 5.26 25.53
C CYS A 19 -15.31 4.68 24.62
N GLU A 20 -16.57 4.84 25.02
CA GLU A 20 -17.72 4.39 24.25
C GLU A 20 -18.09 5.51 23.26
N LYS A 21 -17.85 5.26 21.97
CA LYS A 21 -18.33 6.13 20.89
C LYS A 21 -19.49 5.40 20.20
N ASN A 22 -20.68 5.97 20.36
CA ASN A 22 -21.93 5.49 19.79
C ASN A 22 -21.84 5.46 18.25
N ASN A 23 -22.29 4.36 17.65
CA ASN A 23 -22.54 4.27 16.22
C ASN A 23 -24.02 4.61 15.99
N ASP A 24 -24.28 5.68 15.25
CA ASP A 24 -25.62 5.98 14.77
C ASP A 24 -25.99 4.93 13.70
N GLU A 25 -27.05 4.19 13.99
CA GLU A 25 -27.65 3.18 13.14
C GLU A 25 -28.28 3.82 11.89
N VAL A 26 -27.79 3.45 10.70
CA VAL A 26 -28.51 3.68 9.45
C VAL A 26 -29.59 2.59 9.35
N THR A 27 -30.86 2.98 9.49
CA THR A 27 -32.00 2.10 9.25
C THR A 27 -32.19 1.91 7.74
N ASP A 28 -31.87 0.72 7.22
CA ASP A 28 -32.39 0.24 5.93
C ASP A 28 -33.49 -0.79 6.18
N ASN A 29 -34.74 -0.37 5.96
CA ASN A 29 -35.91 -1.24 6.03
C ASN A 29 -36.10 -1.94 4.68
N GLY A 30 -35.51 -3.13 4.55
CA GLY A 30 -35.70 -4.04 3.41
C GLY A 30 -35.88 -5.49 3.87
N ASN A 31 -37.13 -5.90 4.06
CA ASN A 31 -37.55 -7.24 4.46
C ASN A 31 -37.42 -8.24 3.29
N THR A 32 -36.62 -9.32 3.43
CA THR A 32 -37.03 -10.73 3.24
C THR A 32 -35.89 -11.74 3.47
N LYS A 33 -36.09 -12.56 4.51
CA LYS A 33 -35.77 -14.00 4.71
C LYS A 33 -34.87 -14.71 3.67
N ASP A 34 -33.69 -15.13 4.09
CA ASP A 34 -33.25 -16.54 3.99
C ASP A 34 -32.17 -16.82 5.05
N GLY A 35 -32.22 -18.00 5.65
CA GLY A 35 -31.34 -18.42 6.73
C GLY A 35 -29.98 -18.89 6.21
N GLY A 36 -28.93 -18.38 6.83
CA GLY A 36 -27.57 -18.89 6.67
C GLY A 36 -26.71 -18.33 7.78
N ASN A 37 -26.15 -19.22 8.61
CA ASN A 37 -25.18 -18.86 9.65
C ASN A 37 -23.96 -18.22 8.97
N SER A 38 -23.91 -16.89 8.90
CA SER A 38 -22.71 -16.19 8.45
C SER A 38 -21.71 -16.22 9.61
N GLU A 39 -20.94 -17.30 9.69
CA GLU A 39 -19.63 -17.25 10.31
C GLU A 39 -18.91 -16.05 9.69
N GLY A 40 -18.84 -14.97 10.46
CA GLY A 40 -18.06 -13.80 10.10
C GLY A 40 -16.64 -14.29 9.90
N THR A 41 -16.26 -14.47 8.64
CA THR A 41 -14.88 -14.76 8.27
C THR A 41 -14.09 -13.56 8.78
N SER A 42 -13.37 -13.76 9.89
CA SER A 42 -12.36 -12.81 10.34
C SER A 42 -11.50 -12.54 9.12
N ILE A 43 -11.60 -11.32 8.58
CA ILE A 43 -10.80 -10.90 7.45
C ILE A 43 -9.37 -10.94 7.99
N THR A 44 -8.65 -12.03 7.72
CA THR A 44 -7.26 -12.14 8.08
C THR A 44 -6.59 -10.94 7.43
N LYS A 45 -6.03 -10.06 8.28
CA LYS A 45 -5.33 -8.87 7.80
C LYS A 45 -4.33 -9.34 6.74
N MET A 46 -4.55 -8.97 5.48
CA MET A 46 -3.62 -9.32 4.42
C MET A 46 -2.29 -8.65 4.75
N VAL A 47 -1.31 -9.46 5.14
CA VAL A 47 0.09 -9.02 5.25
C VAL A 47 0.67 -9.20 3.86
N HIS A 48 1.13 -8.11 3.25
CA HIS A 48 1.83 -8.21 1.98
C HIS A 48 3.09 -9.04 2.20
N LEU A 49 3.11 -10.24 1.64
CA LEU A 49 4.28 -11.11 1.60
C LEU A 49 5.27 -10.43 0.66
N GLY A 50 6.11 -9.55 1.19
CA GLY A 50 7.09 -8.88 0.37
C GLY A 50 8.06 -9.91 -0.20
N LEU A 51 7.93 -10.16 -1.50
CA LEU A 51 8.69 -11.20 -2.20
C LEU A 51 10.19 -10.93 -2.16
N LEU A 52 10.58 -9.65 -2.20
CA LEU A 52 11.97 -9.20 -2.26
C LEU A 52 12.42 -8.43 -1.02
N THR A 53 11.49 -7.99 -0.17
CA THR A 53 11.75 -7.12 0.99
C THR A 53 10.75 -7.40 2.09
N THR A 54 11.20 -7.38 3.34
CA THR A 54 10.33 -7.44 4.52
C THR A 54 9.91 -6.04 4.96
N LEU A 55 8.86 -5.95 5.78
CA LEU A 55 8.43 -4.67 6.34
C LEU A 55 9.52 -4.02 7.20
N ASP A 56 10.28 -4.83 7.96
CA ASP A 56 11.36 -4.35 8.83
C ASP A 56 12.50 -3.75 8.02
N GLU A 57 12.90 -4.38 6.91
CA GLU A 57 13.90 -3.84 5.99
C GLU A 57 13.45 -2.50 5.36
N LEU A 58 12.17 -2.41 4.98
CA LEU A 58 11.60 -1.15 4.46
C LEU A 58 11.57 -0.05 5.53
N ASN A 59 11.31 -0.40 6.78
CA ASN A 59 11.34 0.55 7.90
C ASN A 59 12.74 1.08 8.15
N ILE A 60 13.76 0.22 8.10
CA ILE A 60 15.16 0.65 8.21
C ILE A 60 15.48 1.70 7.14
N VAL A 61 15.11 1.45 5.87
CA VAL A 61 15.34 2.42 4.79
C VAL A 61 14.58 3.72 5.01
N LYS A 62 13.32 3.63 5.46
CA LYS A 62 12.46 4.79 5.74
C LYS A 62 13.00 5.67 6.85
N GLU A 63 13.45 5.08 7.95
CA GLU A 63 14.01 5.79 9.10
C GLU A 63 15.33 6.49 8.74
N ASN A 64 16.13 5.85 7.88
CA ASN A 64 17.45 6.36 7.47
C ASN A 64 17.44 7.17 6.17
N GLN A 65 16.27 7.52 5.61
CA GLN A 65 16.15 8.14 4.28
C GLN A 65 16.91 9.48 4.08
N ASN A 66 17.33 10.12 5.18
CA ASN A 66 18.07 11.38 5.18
C ASN A 66 19.56 11.22 5.52
N ILE A 67 20.04 9.99 5.68
CA ILE A 67 21.41 9.63 6.08
C ILE A 67 22.03 8.75 4.98
N GLU A 68 23.34 8.83 4.79
CA GLU A 68 24.03 7.96 3.82
C GLU A 68 24.11 6.50 4.34
N PRO A 69 24.03 5.50 3.44
CA PRO A 69 23.96 5.61 1.98
C PRO A 69 22.54 5.80 1.40
N TRP A 70 21.48 5.71 2.22
CA TRP A 70 20.10 5.74 1.73
C TRP A 70 19.71 7.05 1.08
N LYS A 71 20.26 8.18 1.56
CA LYS A 71 19.96 9.50 1.03
C LYS A 71 20.33 9.62 -0.46
N SER A 72 21.56 9.27 -0.82
CA SER A 72 22.04 9.36 -2.20
C SER A 72 21.30 8.37 -3.11
N GLU A 73 21.09 7.14 -2.66
CA GLU A 73 20.36 6.12 -3.41
C GLU A 73 18.88 6.47 -3.61
N LEU A 74 18.21 7.03 -2.59
CA LEU A 74 16.82 7.48 -2.71
C LEU A 74 16.70 8.66 -3.69
N ALA A 75 17.68 9.56 -3.71
CA ALA A 75 17.73 10.63 -4.71
C ALA A 75 17.93 10.07 -6.13
N ALA A 76 18.82 9.09 -6.30
CA ALA A 76 19.03 8.40 -7.56
C ALA A 76 17.76 7.65 -8.03
N LEU A 77 17.06 6.98 -7.10
CA LEU A 77 15.82 6.26 -7.39
C LEU A 77 14.72 7.21 -7.88
N LYS A 78 14.55 8.38 -7.23
CA LYS A 78 13.61 9.43 -7.67
C LYS A 78 13.97 10.00 -9.05
N ALA A 79 15.25 10.06 -9.38
CA ALA A 79 15.73 10.55 -10.68
C ALA A 79 15.62 9.49 -11.81
N SER A 80 15.44 8.22 -11.46
CA SER A 80 15.31 7.14 -12.44
C SER A 80 14.04 7.27 -13.28
N ALA A 81 14.03 6.66 -14.48
CA ALA A 81 12.85 6.66 -15.34
C ALA A 81 11.60 6.12 -14.62
N SER A 82 11.75 5.04 -13.84
CA SER A 82 10.66 4.38 -13.12
C SER A 82 10.22 5.13 -11.86
N GLY A 83 11.14 5.86 -11.22
CA GLY A 83 10.87 6.64 -10.01
C GLY A 83 10.53 8.11 -10.26
N ASN A 84 10.44 8.54 -11.52
CA ASN A 84 10.04 9.90 -11.85
C ASN A 84 8.55 10.11 -11.52
N LEU A 85 8.21 11.19 -10.81
CA LEU A 85 6.84 11.50 -10.43
C LEU A 85 5.90 11.71 -11.64
N ASN A 86 6.47 12.14 -12.77
CA ASN A 86 5.77 12.35 -14.03
C ASN A 86 5.89 11.14 -14.97
N TYR A 87 6.01 9.93 -14.40
CA TYR A 87 6.08 8.69 -15.18
C TYR A 87 4.90 8.60 -16.16
N THR A 88 5.21 8.41 -17.44
CA THR A 88 4.20 8.16 -18.48
C THR A 88 4.20 6.68 -18.82
N MET A 89 3.04 6.04 -18.64
CA MET A 89 2.81 4.64 -18.97
C MET A 89 3.15 4.32 -20.43
N LYS A 90 3.59 3.09 -20.66
CA LYS A 90 3.97 2.57 -21.98
C LYS A 90 2.86 1.76 -22.64
N GLY A 91 1.97 1.16 -21.86
CA GLY A 91 0.71 0.60 -22.33
C GLY A 91 -0.49 1.41 -21.82
N PRO A 92 -1.62 0.75 -21.46
CA PRO A 92 -1.82 -0.70 -21.49
C PRO A 92 -2.14 -1.23 -22.91
N PHE A 93 -1.91 -2.52 -23.13
CA PHE A 93 -2.27 -3.23 -24.36
C PHE A 93 -3.22 -4.38 -24.03
N PRO A 94 -4.21 -4.69 -24.88
CA PRO A 94 -5.17 -5.76 -24.61
C PRO A 94 -4.53 -7.15 -24.66
N ASN A 95 -3.53 -7.34 -25.51
CA ASN A 95 -2.75 -8.57 -25.60
C ASN A 95 -1.26 -8.24 -25.45
N ILE A 96 -0.50 -9.16 -24.86
CA ILE A 96 0.96 -9.11 -24.77
C ILE A 96 1.51 -10.50 -25.12
N SER A 97 2.63 -10.57 -25.83
CA SER A 97 3.28 -11.84 -26.13
C SER A 97 4.79 -11.72 -26.06
N ARG A 98 5.42 -12.68 -25.38
CA ARG A 98 6.89 -12.78 -25.27
C ARG A 98 7.52 -13.41 -26.52
N THR A 99 6.75 -14.17 -27.30
CA THR A 99 7.22 -14.82 -28.52
C THR A 99 6.99 -13.87 -29.71
N GLY A 100 8.07 -13.39 -30.32
CA GLY A 100 8.02 -12.41 -31.42
C GLY A 100 7.58 -12.95 -32.78
N SER A 101 6.89 -14.10 -32.84
CA SER A 101 6.42 -14.71 -34.08
C SER A 101 4.95 -15.10 -34.00
N GLY A 102 4.20 -14.82 -35.07
CA GLY A 102 2.77 -15.10 -35.22
C GLY A 102 1.87 -13.85 -35.26
N GLU A 103 0.66 -14.02 -35.80
CA GLU A 103 -0.37 -12.97 -35.95
C GLU A 103 -0.82 -12.36 -34.61
N THR A 104 -0.60 -13.07 -33.49
CA THR A 104 -0.92 -12.63 -32.13
C THR A 104 0.31 -12.16 -31.33
N SER A 105 1.47 -12.00 -31.98
CA SER A 105 2.68 -11.55 -31.30
C SER A 105 2.66 -10.04 -31.02
N ASN A 106 2.61 -9.65 -29.75
CA ASN A 106 2.78 -8.27 -29.32
C ASN A 106 4.00 -8.13 -28.39
N LEU A 107 5.19 -8.19 -28.99
CA LEU A 107 6.46 -8.02 -28.28
C LEU A 107 6.65 -6.61 -27.73
N THR A 108 6.12 -5.60 -28.42
CA THR A 108 6.09 -4.20 -27.95
C THR A 108 5.28 -4.09 -26.66
N GLY A 109 4.09 -4.71 -26.63
CA GLY A 109 3.22 -4.77 -25.46
C GLY A 109 3.88 -5.51 -24.29
N TRP A 110 4.59 -6.61 -24.56
CA TRP A 110 5.40 -7.29 -23.54
C TRP A 110 6.49 -6.38 -22.94
N ALA A 111 7.24 -5.68 -23.79
CA ALA A 111 8.27 -4.75 -23.33
C ALA A 111 7.70 -3.55 -22.57
N ALA A 112 6.56 -3.01 -23.01
CA ALA A 112 5.83 -1.94 -22.34
C ALA A 112 5.31 -2.39 -20.96
N HIS A 113 4.70 -3.57 -20.89
CA HIS A 113 4.23 -4.18 -19.65
C HIS A 113 5.36 -4.33 -18.63
N GLY A 114 6.54 -4.82 -19.04
CA GLY A 114 7.70 -4.94 -18.15
C GLY A 114 8.19 -3.58 -17.59
N LYS A 115 8.18 -2.53 -18.41
CA LYS A 115 8.54 -1.16 -17.98
C LYS A 115 7.52 -0.59 -17.00
N ASP A 116 6.23 -0.76 -17.30
CA ASP A 116 5.14 -0.28 -16.45
C ASP A 116 5.09 -1.05 -15.13
N ALA A 117 5.31 -2.37 -15.13
CA ALA A 117 5.41 -3.19 -13.92
C ALA A 117 6.58 -2.74 -13.02
N THR A 118 7.74 -2.45 -13.63
CA THR A 118 8.89 -1.92 -12.90
C THR A 118 8.59 -0.56 -12.29
N ALA A 119 7.93 0.34 -13.04
CA ALA A 119 7.52 1.63 -12.53
C ALA A 119 6.49 1.51 -11.40
N CYS A 120 5.50 0.63 -11.54
CA CYS A 120 4.53 0.35 -10.48
C CYS A 120 5.23 -0.03 -9.17
N TYR A 121 6.18 -0.96 -9.22
CA TYR A 121 6.93 -1.40 -8.04
C TYR A 121 7.78 -0.25 -7.44
N VAL A 122 8.55 0.46 -8.26
CA VAL A 122 9.41 1.56 -7.80
C VAL A 122 8.59 2.70 -7.20
N GLN A 123 7.46 3.06 -7.82
CA GLN A 123 6.56 4.10 -7.31
C GLN A 123 5.92 3.67 -5.97
N ALA A 124 5.50 2.40 -5.83
CA ALA A 124 5.00 1.90 -4.55
C ALA A 124 6.07 1.98 -3.44
N LEU A 125 7.31 1.59 -3.75
CA LEU A 125 8.44 1.67 -2.83
C LEU A 125 8.75 3.11 -2.41
N LEU A 126 8.82 4.04 -3.37
CA LEU A 126 9.03 5.46 -3.12
C LEU A 126 7.91 6.05 -2.24
N GLY A 127 6.66 5.69 -2.50
CA GLY A 127 5.52 6.12 -1.68
C GLY A 127 5.64 5.64 -0.23
N TYR A 128 6.05 4.39 -0.01
CA TYR A 128 6.25 3.86 1.34
C TYR A 128 7.38 4.55 2.11
N ILE A 129 8.56 4.66 1.49
CA ILE A 129 9.77 5.23 2.10
C ILE A 129 9.58 6.71 2.39
N THR A 130 9.07 7.48 1.42
CA THR A 130 9.00 8.94 1.51
C THR A 130 7.72 9.43 2.20
N GLY A 131 6.65 8.64 2.20
CA GLY A 131 5.32 9.06 2.61
C GLY A 131 4.59 9.97 1.62
N ASP A 132 5.18 10.27 0.45
CA ASP A 132 4.52 11.04 -0.60
C ASP A 132 3.51 10.17 -1.37
N THR A 133 2.23 10.41 -1.07
CA THR A 133 1.09 9.67 -1.62
C THR A 133 0.95 9.74 -3.13
N LYS A 134 1.57 10.73 -3.80
CA LYS A 134 1.55 10.83 -5.27
C LYS A 134 2.23 9.63 -5.94
N TYR A 135 3.32 9.13 -5.36
CA TYR A 135 3.97 7.92 -5.84
C TYR A 135 3.06 6.69 -5.71
N THR A 136 2.40 6.53 -4.56
CA THR A 136 1.45 5.43 -4.35
C THR A 136 0.27 5.52 -5.32
N GLN A 137 -0.24 6.73 -5.59
CA GLN A 137 -1.31 6.93 -6.56
C GLN A 137 -0.87 6.57 -7.99
N ASN A 138 0.37 6.90 -8.37
CA ASN A 138 0.92 6.47 -9.66
C ASN A 138 0.95 4.94 -9.79
N ALA A 139 1.42 4.24 -8.76
CA ALA A 139 1.43 2.77 -8.75
C ALA A 139 0.02 2.19 -8.90
N ILE A 140 -0.95 2.71 -8.15
CA ILE A 140 -2.37 2.32 -8.23
C ILE A 140 -2.92 2.55 -9.65
N ASN A 141 -2.62 3.69 -10.26
CA ASN A 141 -3.08 4.00 -11.62
C ASN A 141 -2.50 3.02 -12.65
N ILE A 142 -1.20 2.69 -12.53
CA ILE A 142 -0.54 1.73 -13.44
C ILE A 142 -1.20 0.36 -13.34
N ILE A 143 -1.31 -0.19 -12.13
CA ILE A 143 -1.84 -1.55 -11.95
C ILE A 143 -3.30 -1.63 -12.40
N ASN A 144 -4.14 -0.65 -12.03
CA ASN A 144 -5.54 -0.62 -12.44
C ASN A 144 -5.71 -0.51 -13.96
N SER A 145 -4.88 0.29 -14.62
CA SER A 145 -4.95 0.46 -16.08
C SER A 145 -4.66 -0.85 -16.82
N TRP A 146 -3.64 -1.60 -16.40
CA TRP A 146 -3.33 -2.90 -16.99
C TRP A 146 -4.35 -3.98 -16.63
N SER A 147 -4.77 -4.05 -15.36
CA SER A 147 -5.78 -5.03 -14.90
C SER A 147 -7.12 -4.90 -15.63
N ASN A 148 -7.51 -3.69 -16.04
CA ASN A 148 -8.76 -3.46 -16.76
C ASN A 148 -8.64 -3.64 -18.29
N THR A 149 -7.43 -3.74 -18.83
CA THR A 149 -7.21 -3.76 -20.29
C THR A 149 -6.82 -5.14 -20.81
N LEU A 150 -6.06 -5.92 -20.03
CA LEU A 150 -5.60 -7.24 -20.46
C LEU A 150 -6.80 -8.18 -20.70
N VAL A 151 -6.78 -8.87 -21.84
CA VAL A 151 -7.74 -9.92 -22.18
C VAL A 151 -7.04 -11.26 -22.33
N SER A 152 -7.70 -12.34 -21.91
CA SER A 152 -7.25 -13.70 -22.23
C SER A 152 -7.37 -13.92 -23.75
N MET A 153 -6.34 -14.48 -24.36
CA MET A 153 -6.39 -14.94 -25.75
C MET A 153 -7.22 -16.22 -25.87
#